data_AF-A0A532V9B4-F1
#
_entry.id   AF-A0A532V9B4-F1
#
_cell.length_a   1.000
_cell.length_b   1.000
_cell.length_c   1.000
_cell.angle_alpha   90.00
_cell.angle_beta   90.00
_cell.angle_gamma   90.00
#
_symmetry.space_group_name_H-M   'P 1'
#
loop_
_entity.id
_entity.type
_entity.pdbx_description
1 polymer ?
#
loop_
_entity_poly.entity_id
_entity_poly.type
_entity_poly.pdbx_seq_one_letter_code
_entity_poly.pdbx_strand_id
1 'polypeptide(L)'
;MIRKISFQFIRKVIGWSLFVLMVLFIITGFGITQFRTVERITLGLLGKALSFKVHLKLWIPLIILLSLHIIFRCIWESLRKRRGRQ
;
A
#
# COMPACT_ATOMS: atom_id res chain seq x y z
N MET A 1 -29.20 -3.83 6.46
CA MET A 1 -28.10 -4.83 6.55
C MET A 1 -27.02 -4.61 5.48
N ILE A 2 -27.40 -4.33 4.23
CA ILE A 2 -26.52 -4.18 3.04
C ILE A 2 -25.40 -3.13 3.21
N ARG A 3 -25.68 -2.00 3.87
CA ARG A 3 -24.72 -0.87 4.00
C ARG A 3 -23.46 -1.17 4.85
N LYS A 4 -23.52 -2.16 5.77
CA LYS A 4 -22.37 -2.52 6.62
C LYS A 4 -21.38 -3.47 5.94
N ILE A 5 -21.85 -4.32 5.04
CA ILE A 5 -21.03 -5.33 4.34
C ILE A 5 -20.06 -4.63 3.39
N SER A 6 -20.53 -3.65 2.61
CA SER A 6 -19.67 -2.87 1.71
C SER A 6 -18.55 -2.15 2.46
N PHE A 7 -18.82 -1.59 3.64
CA PHE A 7 -17.82 -0.86 4.41
C PHE A 7 -16.68 -1.77 4.91
N GLN A 8 -17.01 -2.98 5.38
CA GLN A 8 -16.00 -3.95 5.80
C GLN A 8 -15.19 -4.49 4.61
N PHE A 9 -15.83 -4.66 3.46
CA PHE A 9 -15.18 -5.08 2.22
C PHE A 9 -14.19 -4.02 1.73
N ILE A 10 -14.60 -2.74 1.70
CA ILE A 10 -13.73 -1.60 1.35
C ILE A 10 -12.50 -1.56 2.27
N ARG A 11 -12.67 -1.74 3.59
CA ARG A 11 -11.54 -1.77 4.53
C ARG A 11 -10.55 -2.89 4.24
N LYS A 12 -11.06 -4.09 3.93
CA LYS A 12 -10.22 -5.23 3.54
C LYS A 12 -9.48 -4.95 2.23
N VAL A 13 -10.17 -4.46 1.20
CA VAL A 13 -9.57 -4.14 -0.10
C VAL A 13 -8.48 -3.08 0.04
N ILE A 14 -8.74 -1.98 0.76
CA ILE A 14 -7.73 -0.94 1.01
C ILE A 14 -6.51 -1.53 1.73
N GLY A 15 -6.72 -2.39 2.74
CA GLY A 15 -5.63 -3.04 3.46
C GLY A 15 -4.78 -3.96 2.58
N TRP A 16 -5.43 -4.82 1.78
CA TRP A 16 -4.74 -5.71 0.84
C TRP A 16 -4.00 -4.94 -0.25
N SER A 17 -4.61 -3.89 -0.82
CA SER A 17 -3.96 -3.03 -1.81
C SER A 17 -2.73 -2.33 -1.22
N LEU A 18 -2.80 -1.88 0.03
CA LEU A 18 -1.68 -1.25 0.72
C LEU A 18 -0.54 -2.27 0.95
N PHE A 19 -0.89 -3.50 1.35
CA PHE A 19 0.08 -4.58 1.50
C PHE A 19 0.81 -4.89 0.19
N VAL A 20 0.08 -5.03 -0.91
CA VAL A 20 0.66 -5.25 -2.25
C VAL A 20 1.58 -4.10 -2.66
N LEU A 21 1.14 -2.85 -2.47
CA LEU A 21 1.94 -1.66 -2.75
C LEU A 21 3.22 -1.62 -1.90
N MET A 22 3.14 -2.00 -0.63
CA MET A 22 4.29 -2.05 0.26
C MET A 22 5.30 -3.10 -0.18
N VAL A 23 4.86 -4.29 -0.59
CA VAL A 23 5.74 -5.33 -1.15
C VAL A 23 6.43 -4.82 -2.43
N LEU A 24 5.67 -4.22 -3.36
CA LEU A 24 6.23 -3.63 -4.58
C LEU A 24 7.24 -2.51 -4.26
N PHE A 25 6.95 -1.71 -3.25
CA PHE A 25 7.84 -0.64 -2.80
C PHE A 25 9.18 -1.18 -2.27
N ILE A 26 9.13 -2.27 -1.49
CA ILE A 26 10.33 -2.96 -1.00
C ILE A 26 11.12 -3.57 -2.15
N ILE A 27 10.46 -4.29 -3.08
CA ILE A 27 11.13 -4.91 -4.23
C ILE A 27 11.80 -3.86 -5.11
N THR A 28 11.12 -2.73 -5.36
CA THR A 28 11.70 -1.63 -6.15
C THR A 28 12.84 -0.93 -5.43
N GLY A 29 12.76 -0.75 -4.11
CA GLY A 29 13.85 -0.26 -3.29
C GLY A 29 15.07 -1.20 -3.29
N PHE A 30 14.81 -2.50 -3.22
CA PHE A 30 15.84 -3.54 -3.35
C PHE A 30 16.47 -3.55 -4.75
N GLY A 31 15.68 -3.29 -5.80
CA GLY A 31 16.17 -3.09 -7.16
C GLY A 31 17.01 -1.82 -7.35
N ILE A 32 16.92 -0.83 -6.46
CA ILE A 32 17.81 0.34 -6.45
C ILE A 32 19.14 0.01 -5.76
N THR A 33 19.10 -0.65 -4.59
CA THR A 33 20.29 -0.93 -3.77
C THR A 33 21.12 -2.09 -4.34
N GLN A 34 20.46 -3.15 -4.83
CA GLN A 34 21.06 -4.36 -5.37
C GLN A 34 20.67 -4.58 -6.84
N PHE A 35 20.85 -3.55 -7.66
CA PHE A 35 20.42 -3.55 -9.06
C PHE A 35 21.00 -4.72 -9.86
N ARG A 36 22.26 -5.13 -9.63
CA ARG A 36 22.87 -6.28 -10.34
C ARG A 36 22.18 -7.62 -10.05
N THR A 37 21.70 -7.81 -8.82
CA THR A 37 21.00 -9.04 -8.42
C THR A 37 19.61 -9.08 -9.04
N VAL A 38 18.89 -7.96 -8.95
CA VAL A 38 17.54 -7.84 -9.53
C VAL A 38 17.57 -7.88 -11.05
N GLU A 39 18.55 -7.24 -11.69
CA GLU A 39 18.75 -7.27 -13.13
C GLU A 39 19.02 -8.69 -13.64
N ARG A 40 19.83 -9.49 -12.92
CA ARG A 40 20.04 -10.90 -13.26
C ARG A 40 18.77 -11.75 -13.11
N ILE A 41 18.03 -11.57 -12.02
CA ILE A 41 16.78 -12.33 -11.76
C ILE A 41 15.68 -11.92 -12.75
N THR A 42 15.67 -10.66 -13.16
CA THR A 42 14.70 -10.14 -14.15
C THR A 42 15.20 -10.25 -15.59
N LEU A 43 16.31 -10.94 -15.84
CA LEU A 43 16.91 -11.09 -17.19
C LEU A 43 17.15 -9.76 -17.91
N GLY A 44 17.40 -8.68 -17.17
CA GLY A 44 17.59 -7.32 -17.70
C GLY A 44 16.32 -6.48 -17.79
N LEU A 45 15.14 -7.00 -17.44
CA LEU A 45 13.87 -6.26 -17.55
C LEU A 45 13.78 -5.10 -16.55
N LEU A 46 14.33 -5.28 -15.34
CA LEU A 46 14.30 -4.29 -14.25
C LEU A 46 15.71 -3.75 -13.96
N GLY A 47 16.18 -2.85 -14.84
CA GLY A 47 17.44 -2.12 -14.64
C GLY A 47 17.34 -1.05 -13.54
N LYS A 48 18.49 -0.60 -13.02
CA LYS A 48 18.59 0.41 -11.95
C LYS A 48 17.73 1.66 -12.21
N ALA A 49 17.77 2.18 -13.44
CA ALA A 49 17.03 3.39 -13.83
C ALA A 49 15.50 3.18 -13.82
N LEU A 50 15.04 1.98 -14.19
CA LEU A 50 13.62 1.64 -14.19
C LEU A 50 13.13 1.44 -12.75
N SER A 51 13.87 0.70 -11.92
CA SER A 51 13.60 0.53 -10.49
C SER A 51 13.51 1.89 -9.78
N PHE A 52 14.41 2.83 -10.09
CA PHE A 52 14.38 4.19 -9.52
C PHE A 52 13.15 5.00 -9.96
N LYS A 53 12.81 5.00 -11.26
CA LYS A 53 11.61 5.68 -11.77
C LYS A 53 10.32 5.11 -11.17
N VAL A 54 10.24 3.78 -11.07
CA VAL A 54 9.08 3.08 -10.50
C VAL A 54 8.97 3.39 -9.01
N HIS A 55 10.06 3.30 -8.25
CA HIS A 55 10.07 3.58 -6.82
C HIS A 55 9.64 5.02 -6.49
N LEU A 56 10.14 6.01 -7.24
CA LEU A 56 9.73 7.41 -7.10
C LEU A 56 8.24 7.61 -7.37
N LYS A 57 7.70 6.96 -8.42
CA LYS A 57 6.27 7.04 -8.74
C LYS A 57 5.41 6.29 -7.74
N LEU A 58 5.90 5.22 -7.11
CA LEU A 58 5.17 4.46 -6.09
C LEU A 58 5.05 5.20 -4.75
N TRP A 59 5.93 6.17 -4.46
CA TRP A 59 5.89 6.92 -3.20
C TRP A 59 4.57 7.66 -3.00
N ILE A 60 4.09 8.34 -4.06
CA ILE A 60 2.84 9.12 -4.05
C ILE A 60 1.62 8.24 -3.75
N PRO A 61 1.31 7.17 -4.53
CA PRO A 61 0.16 6.32 -4.25
C PRO A 61 0.29 5.60 -2.91
N LEU A 62 1.50 5.23 -2.47
CA LEU A 62 1.71 4.60 -1.17
C LEU A 62 1.32 5.53 -0.01
N ILE A 63 1.76 6.80 -0.05
CA ILE A 63 1.39 7.78 0.98
C ILE A 63 -0.11 8.05 0.98
N ILE A 64 -0.71 8.26 -0.19
CA ILE A 64 -2.14 8.52 -0.30
C ILE A 64 -2.95 7.35 0.27
N LEU A 65 -2.61 6.11 -0.12
CA LEU A 65 -3.33 4.93 0.38
C LEU A 65 -3.11 4.71 1.88
N LEU A 66 -1.91 4.99 2.38
CA LEU A 66 -1.58 4.89 3.81
C LEU A 66 -2.36 5.90 4.65
N SER A 67 -2.37 7.17 4.23
CA SER A 67 -3.18 8.21 4.88
C SER A 67 -4.67 7.83 4.88
N LEU A 68 -5.18 7.34 3.74
CA LEU A 68 -6.57 6.90 3.64
C LEU A 68 -6.86 5.74 4.60
N HIS A 69 -5.99 4.74 4.67
CA HIS A 69 -6.14 3.59 5.57
C HIS A 69 -6.18 4.03 7.04
N ILE A 70 -5.28 4.93 7.44
CA ILE A 70 -5.21 5.47 8.81
C ILE A 70 -6.47 6.28 9.14
N ILE A 71 -6.90 7.17 8.24
CA ILE A 71 -8.10 8.00 8.44
C ILE A 71 -9.34 7.09 8.59
N PHE A 72 -9.50 6.09 7.71
CA PHE A 72 -10.61 5.15 7.81
C PHE A 72 -10.59 4.34 9.12
N ARG A 73 -9.40 3.93 9.58
CA ARG A 73 -9.23 3.27 10.89
C ARG A 73 -9.60 4.20 12.04
N CYS A 74 -9.10 5.43 12.01
CA CYS A 74 -9.32 6.43 13.05
C CYS A 74 -10.82 6.81 13.16
N ILE A 75 -11.46 7.08 12.03
CA ILE A 75 -12.90 7.37 11.97
C ILE A 75 -13.71 6.18 12.50
N TRP A 76 -13.36 4.95 12.11
CA TRP A 76 -14.06 3.76 12.58
C TRP A 76 -13.97 3.58 14.11
N GLU A 77 -12.77 3.71 14.68
CA GLU A 77 -12.59 3.60 16.13
C GLU A 77 -13.33 4.73 16.88
N SER A 78 -13.31 5.96 16.33
CA SER A 78 -14.04 7.09 16.90
C SER A 78 -15.57 6.87 16.89
N LEU A 79 -16.11 6.36 15.79
CA LEU A 79 -17.54 6.00 15.68
C LEU A 79 -17.91 4.81 16.57
N ARG A 80 -17.02 3.82 16.72
CA ARG A 80 -17.22 2.68 17.63
C ARG A 80 -17.26 3.14 19.09
N LYS A 81 -16.36 4.05 19.48
CA LYS A 81 -16.25 4.58 20.85
C LYS A 81 -17.47 5.42 21.25
N ARG A 82 -18.10 6.13 20.32
CA ARG A 82 -19.35 6.88 20.58
C ARG A 82 -20.58 5.99 20.77
N ARG A 83 -20.62 4.81 20.14
CA ARG A 83 -21.76 3.87 20.25
C ARG A 83 -21.75 3.02 21.53
N GLY A 84 -20.62 2.94 22.24
CA GLY A 84 -20.52 2.21 23.53
C GLY A 84 -20.67 3.09 24.78
N ARG A 85 -21.08 4.36 24.64
CA ARG A 85 -21.34 5.30 25.74
C ARG A 85 -22.82 5.73 25.87
N GLN A 86 -23.69 5.24 24.98
CA GLN A 86 -25.15 5.28 25.15
C GLN A 86 -25.59 3.90 25.60
#